data_AF-A0A2N9LD44-F1
#
_entry.id   AF-A0A2N9LD44-F1
#
_cell.length_a   1.000
_cell.length_b   1.000
_cell.length_c   1.000
_cell.angle_alpha   90.00
_cell.angle_beta   90.00
_cell.angle_gamma   90.00
#
_symmetry.space_group_name_H-M   'P 1'
#
loop_
_entity.id
_entity.type
_entity.pdbx_description
1 polymer ?
#
loop_
_entity_poly.entity_id
_entity_poly.type
_entity_poly.pdbx_seq_one_letter_code
_entity_poly.pdbx_strand_id
1 'polypeptide(L)'
;MELAAEHARSGEGRDAFAAEVRHYLMQRPRQLPSRYFYDELGTALFEAICRLPWYSITRAEARLLLAHGAEIFRRVAPLATIVELGSGSGEKLMTLLGAAGPAAGPQAIHLVDLSAAALELASRLLAPLDHFRLTTHEAPFETGLHDAVGTFSSGGHVLVLFLGSNIGNFDPPACNALLRRIRSELRAGDALLLGADLVKPEAALHLAYDDPLGVTGAFNRNLLVRVNRELGGNFVIDQYAHLAPWNQAASRVEMHLVARSDQQIRVAGAGIEFAMEAGETIWTESSYKFQADEIVRRLETSGFRASGQWIDERDRFALTLSEAL
;
A
#
# COMPACT_ATOMS: atom_id res chain seq x y z
N MET A 1 -2.18 15.29 17.12
CA MET A 1 -3.33 14.39 17.10
C MET A 1 -2.81 13.11 16.47
N GLU A 2 -2.61 12.10 17.31
CA GLU A 2 -2.00 10.80 17.01
C GLU A 2 -2.73 10.15 15.83
N LEU A 3 -2.09 10.09 14.67
CA LEU A 3 -2.64 9.47 13.47
C LEU A 3 -1.77 8.26 13.13
N ALA A 4 -2.47 7.16 12.83
CA ALA A 4 -2.02 5.94 12.18
C ALA A 4 -0.76 5.23 12.72
N ALA A 5 -0.76 4.75 13.97
CA ALA A 5 0.22 3.74 14.40
C ALA A 5 -0.32 2.78 15.47
N GLU A 6 -1.53 2.25 15.30
CA GLU A 6 -1.83 0.94 15.89
C GLU A 6 -1.67 -0.11 14.79
N HIS A 7 -0.53 -0.79 14.88
CA HIS A 7 -0.14 -1.91 14.05
C HIS A 7 -1.20 -3.00 14.17
N ALA A 8 -1.84 -3.29 13.03
CA ALA A 8 -2.81 -4.37 12.89
C ALA A 8 -2.21 -5.67 13.44
N ARG A 9 -3.05 -6.48 14.10
CA ARG A 9 -2.77 -7.89 14.34
C ARG A 9 -3.33 -8.66 13.15
N SER A 10 -2.56 -9.57 12.55
CA SER A 10 -3.04 -10.48 11.50
C SER A 10 -4.28 -11.26 11.96
N GLY A 11 -5.33 -11.30 11.13
CA GLY A 11 -6.57 -12.01 11.45
C GLY A 11 -7.56 -11.20 12.27
N GLU A 12 -7.78 -9.92 11.93
CA GLU A 12 -8.86 -9.13 12.52
C GLU A 12 -10.21 -9.75 12.12
N GLY A 13 -10.63 -10.73 12.93
CA GLY A 13 -11.97 -11.24 12.92
C GLY A 13 -12.95 -10.09 13.01
N ARG A 14 -14.18 -10.36 12.56
CA ARG A 14 -15.31 -9.42 12.54
C ARG A 14 -15.39 -8.47 13.75
N ASP A 15 -14.95 -8.90 14.93
CA ASP A 15 -14.90 -8.12 16.17
C ASP A 15 -13.90 -6.94 16.14
N ALA A 16 -12.69 -7.13 15.59
CA ALA A 16 -11.71 -6.05 15.48
C ALA A 16 -12.16 -5.02 14.44
N PHE A 17 -12.65 -5.49 13.29
CA PHE A 17 -13.30 -4.62 12.30
C PHE A 17 -14.45 -3.81 12.90
N ALA A 18 -15.34 -4.46 13.67
CA ALA A 18 -16.43 -3.80 14.38
C ALA A 18 -15.94 -2.74 15.38
N ALA A 19 -14.89 -3.05 16.15
CA ALA A 19 -14.32 -2.14 17.13
C ALA A 19 -13.74 -0.87 16.49
N GLU A 20 -13.03 -1.02 15.37
CA GLU A 20 -12.46 0.10 14.64
C GLU A 20 -13.50 0.92 13.88
N VAL A 21 -14.48 0.27 13.25
CA VAL A 21 -15.62 0.97 12.63
C VAL A 21 -16.33 1.83 13.67
N ARG A 22 -16.55 1.31 14.90
CA ARG A 22 -17.05 2.12 16.02
C ARG A 22 -16.11 3.27 16.36
N HIS A 23 -14.82 2.98 16.54
CA HIS A 23 -13.86 3.99 16.96
C HIS A 23 -13.81 5.17 15.97
N TYR A 24 -13.60 4.90 14.69
CA TYR A 24 -13.35 5.93 13.69
C TYR A 24 -14.61 6.66 13.19
N LEU A 25 -15.77 5.99 13.09
CA LEU A 25 -17.02 6.67 12.70
C LEU A 25 -17.62 7.55 13.80
N MET A 26 -17.19 7.36 15.05
CA MET A 26 -17.59 8.20 16.18
C MET A 26 -16.68 9.41 16.39
N GLN A 27 -15.56 9.52 15.65
CA GLN A 27 -14.69 10.69 15.67
C GLN A 27 -15.28 11.88 14.91
N ARG A 28 -14.63 13.05 15.08
CA ARG A 28 -14.85 14.27 14.29
C ARG A 28 -13.48 14.86 13.92
N PRO A 29 -13.10 14.90 12.63
CA PRO A 29 -13.83 14.36 11.46
C PRO A 29 -14.00 12.82 11.54
N ARG A 30 -15.01 12.30 10.86
CA ARG A 30 -15.24 10.85 10.76
C ARG A 30 -14.24 10.21 9.82
N GLN A 31 -13.82 9.00 10.13
CA GLN A 31 -12.84 8.28 9.32
C GLN A 31 -13.22 6.80 9.16
N LEU A 32 -12.65 6.15 8.16
CA LEU A 32 -12.56 4.70 8.06
C LEU A 32 -11.18 4.33 7.49
N PRO A 33 -10.41 3.43 8.11
CA PRO A 33 -9.07 3.07 7.62
C PRO A 33 -9.08 2.43 6.23
N SER A 34 -8.16 2.85 5.35
CA SER A 34 -8.06 2.36 3.96
C SER A 34 -7.72 0.87 3.83
N ARG A 35 -7.10 0.25 4.85
CA ARG A 35 -6.88 -1.21 4.86
C ARG A 35 -8.16 -2.03 4.67
N TYR A 36 -9.32 -1.45 5.03
CA TYR A 36 -10.60 -2.13 4.87
C TYR A 36 -11.18 -2.08 3.46
N PHE A 37 -10.54 -1.35 2.52
CA PHE A 37 -10.93 -1.42 1.11
C PHE A 37 -10.76 -2.81 0.52
N TYR A 38 -9.76 -3.58 0.96
CA TYR A 38 -9.28 -4.77 0.27
C TYR A 38 -10.03 -6.05 0.68
N ASP A 39 -11.36 -6.03 0.63
CA ASP A 39 -12.11 -7.29 0.47
C ASP A 39 -11.99 -7.80 -0.98
N GLU A 40 -12.65 -8.91 -1.31
CA GLU A 40 -12.58 -9.49 -2.67
C GLU A 40 -12.98 -8.48 -3.76
N LEU A 41 -14.10 -7.77 -3.57
CA LEU A 41 -14.59 -6.78 -4.53
C LEU A 41 -13.67 -5.56 -4.60
N GLY A 42 -13.21 -5.05 -3.48
CA GLY A 42 -12.33 -3.89 -3.46
C GLY A 42 -10.96 -4.19 -4.05
N THR A 43 -10.45 -5.41 -3.89
CA THR A 43 -9.23 -5.88 -4.57
C THR A 43 -9.41 -5.84 -6.09
N ALA A 44 -10.52 -6.39 -6.61
CA ALA A 44 -10.82 -6.34 -8.04
C ALA A 44 -11.00 -4.91 -8.58
N LEU A 45 -11.63 -4.03 -7.79
CA LEU A 45 -11.77 -2.61 -8.15
C LEU A 45 -10.40 -1.90 -8.20
N PHE A 46 -9.50 -2.18 -7.25
CA PHE A 46 -8.15 -1.63 -7.26
C PHE A 46 -7.31 -2.12 -8.45
N GLU A 47 -7.45 -3.39 -8.84
CA GLU A 47 -6.84 -3.91 -10.07
C GLU A 47 -7.35 -3.17 -11.32
N ALA A 48 -8.65 -2.84 -11.35
CA ALA A 48 -9.22 -2.02 -12.42
C ALA A 48 -8.64 -0.59 -12.41
N ILE A 49 -8.49 0.03 -11.23
CA ILE A 49 -7.84 1.35 -11.06
C ILE A 49 -6.43 1.32 -11.66
N CYS A 50 -5.64 0.28 -11.38
CA CYS A 50 -4.29 0.13 -11.89
C CYS A 50 -4.20 0.11 -13.44
N ARG A 51 -5.29 -0.22 -14.13
CA ARG A 51 -5.39 -0.23 -15.60
C ARG A 51 -5.89 1.09 -16.19
N LEU A 52 -6.38 2.01 -15.37
CA LEU A 52 -6.89 3.31 -15.84
C LEU A 52 -5.77 4.15 -16.46
N PRO A 53 -6.04 4.88 -17.56
CA PRO A 53 -5.04 5.72 -18.22
C PRO A 53 -4.58 6.89 -17.34
N TRP A 54 -5.41 7.33 -16.39
CA TRP A 54 -5.08 8.43 -15.47
C TRP A 54 -4.30 7.99 -14.23
N TYR A 55 -4.47 6.75 -13.78
CA TYR A 55 -3.69 6.19 -12.68
C TYR A 55 -2.36 5.63 -13.21
N SER A 56 -1.33 6.48 -13.26
CA SER A 56 -0.06 6.14 -13.92
C SER A 56 0.97 5.43 -13.04
N ILE A 57 0.74 5.39 -11.72
CA ILE A 57 1.69 4.86 -10.71
C ILE A 57 2.21 3.47 -11.09
N THR A 58 1.30 2.51 -11.32
CA THR A 58 1.65 1.12 -11.65
C THR A 58 2.49 1.02 -12.92
N ARG A 59 2.19 1.82 -13.94
CA ARG A 59 2.93 1.82 -15.21
C ARG A 59 4.30 2.50 -15.09
N ALA A 60 4.40 3.55 -14.29
CA ALA A 60 5.66 4.26 -14.05
C ALA A 60 6.64 3.36 -13.28
N GLU A 61 6.15 2.73 -12.22
CA GLU A 61 6.94 1.78 -11.43
C GLU A 61 7.38 0.57 -12.27
N ALA A 62 6.49 -0.02 -13.08
CA ALA A 62 6.84 -1.14 -13.95
C ALA A 62 7.95 -0.80 -14.96
N ARG A 63 7.93 0.42 -15.54
CA ARG A 63 9.02 0.87 -16.44
C ARG A 63 10.35 0.96 -15.72
N LEU A 64 10.37 1.47 -14.49
CA LEU A 64 11.60 1.58 -13.69
C LEU A 64 12.12 0.20 -13.28
N LEU A 65 11.25 -0.70 -12.83
CA LEU A 65 11.62 -2.08 -12.49
C LEU A 65 12.21 -2.81 -13.71
N LEU A 66 11.59 -2.66 -14.88
CA LEU A 66 12.08 -3.26 -16.12
C LEU A 66 13.44 -2.67 -16.54
N ALA A 67 13.60 -1.35 -16.48
CA ALA A 67 14.81 -0.67 -16.93
C ALA A 67 16.01 -0.88 -15.99
N HIS A 68 15.76 -0.98 -14.67
CA HIS A 68 16.82 -0.96 -13.66
C HIS A 68 16.95 -2.26 -12.86
N GLY A 69 16.11 -3.26 -13.11
CA GLY A 69 16.14 -4.54 -12.39
C GLY A 69 17.53 -5.17 -12.34
N ALA A 70 18.18 -5.39 -13.49
CA ALA A 70 19.54 -5.97 -13.52
C ALA A 70 20.56 -5.19 -12.68
N GLU A 71 20.46 -3.86 -12.64
CA GLU A 71 21.32 -3.03 -11.79
C GLU A 71 21.00 -3.18 -10.30
N ILE A 72 19.72 -3.23 -9.93
CA ILE A 72 19.26 -3.45 -8.55
C ILE A 72 19.82 -4.76 -8.01
N PHE A 73 19.64 -5.88 -8.74
CA PHE A 73 20.15 -7.19 -8.30
C PHE A 73 21.67 -7.21 -8.17
N ARG A 74 22.40 -6.60 -9.10
CA ARG A 74 23.88 -6.51 -9.03
C ARG A 74 24.35 -5.75 -7.78
N ARG A 75 23.62 -4.73 -7.33
CA ARG A 75 23.97 -3.92 -6.16
C ARG A 75 23.68 -4.63 -4.84
N VAL A 76 22.80 -5.63 -4.82
CA VAL A 76 22.41 -6.41 -3.63
C VAL A 76 23.05 -7.82 -3.65
N ALA A 77 23.93 -8.09 -4.60
CA ALA A 77 24.58 -9.39 -4.71
C ALA A 77 25.60 -9.62 -3.56
N PRO A 78 25.72 -10.85 -3.02
CA PRO A 78 24.92 -12.03 -3.34
C PRO A 78 23.52 -11.98 -2.70
N LEU A 79 22.47 -12.05 -3.52
CA LEU A 79 21.08 -12.00 -3.05
C LEU A 79 20.61 -13.40 -2.64
N ALA A 80 20.10 -13.53 -1.41
CA ALA A 80 19.54 -14.77 -0.89
C ALA A 80 18.02 -14.77 -0.94
N THR A 81 17.40 -13.68 -0.49
CA THR A 81 15.96 -13.64 -0.25
C THR A 81 15.35 -12.33 -0.71
N ILE A 82 14.16 -12.41 -1.31
CA ILE A 82 13.28 -11.26 -1.53
C ILE A 82 12.11 -11.36 -0.55
N VAL A 83 11.76 -10.24 0.09
CA VAL A 83 10.51 -10.10 0.85
C VAL A 83 9.72 -8.95 0.24
N GLU A 84 8.56 -9.22 -0.35
CA GLU A 84 7.69 -8.19 -0.91
C GLU A 84 6.56 -7.85 0.07
N LEU A 85 6.55 -6.60 0.55
CA LEU A 85 5.53 -6.07 1.45
C LEU A 85 4.41 -5.42 0.63
N GLY A 86 3.19 -5.95 0.74
CA GLY A 86 2.05 -5.54 -0.08
C GLY A 86 2.20 -6.04 -1.51
N SER A 87 2.35 -7.36 -1.67
CA SER A 87 2.64 -8.00 -2.95
C SER A 87 1.57 -7.82 -4.03
N GLY A 88 0.31 -7.59 -3.64
CA GLY A 88 -0.80 -7.48 -4.59
C GLY A 88 -0.87 -8.69 -5.52
N SER A 89 -1.03 -8.46 -6.83
CA SER A 89 -1.09 -9.53 -7.84
C SER A 89 0.28 -10.13 -8.21
N GLY A 90 1.39 -9.66 -7.64
CA GLY A 90 2.74 -10.13 -7.95
C GLY A 90 3.34 -9.64 -9.29
N GLU A 91 2.61 -8.82 -10.07
CA GLU A 91 3.07 -8.34 -11.39
C GLU A 91 4.38 -7.53 -11.32
N LYS A 92 4.57 -6.77 -10.24
CA LYS A 92 5.76 -5.94 -10.03
C LYS A 92 6.99 -6.80 -9.79
N LEU A 93 6.87 -7.78 -8.89
CA LEU A 93 7.94 -8.74 -8.64
C LEU A 93 8.25 -9.57 -9.87
N MET A 94 7.25 -10.04 -10.61
CA MET A 94 7.46 -10.73 -11.89
C MET A 94 8.25 -9.85 -12.88
N THR A 95 7.91 -8.56 -12.99
CA THR A 95 8.63 -7.60 -13.85
C THR A 95 10.09 -7.45 -13.40
N LEU A 96 10.33 -7.30 -12.11
CA LEU A 96 11.66 -7.15 -11.52
C LEU A 96 12.52 -8.40 -11.73
N LEU A 97 11.96 -9.60 -11.51
CA LEU A 97 12.64 -10.88 -11.73
C LEU A 97 12.98 -11.08 -13.22
N GLY A 98 12.05 -10.76 -14.12
CA GLY A 98 12.26 -10.84 -15.57
C GLY A 98 13.38 -9.94 -16.08
N ALA A 99 13.58 -8.78 -15.45
CA ALA A 99 14.64 -7.83 -15.81
C ALA A 99 16.06 -8.27 -15.38
N ALA A 100 16.18 -9.12 -14.36
CA ALA A 100 17.47 -9.54 -13.80
C ALA A 100 18.11 -10.75 -14.51
N GLY A 101 17.30 -11.53 -15.21
CA GLY A 101 17.71 -12.79 -15.84
C GLY A 101 17.92 -13.94 -14.83
N PRO A 102 18.01 -15.20 -15.32
CA PRO A 102 17.93 -16.39 -14.47
C PRO A 102 19.13 -16.62 -13.54
N ALA A 103 20.28 -15.98 -13.79
CA ALA A 103 21.51 -16.20 -13.03
C ALA A 103 21.67 -15.32 -11.77
N ALA A 104 20.76 -14.36 -11.56
CA ALA A 104 20.82 -13.39 -10.46
C ALA A 104 19.64 -13.51 -9.46
N GLY A 105 18.79 -14.54 -9.62
CA GLY A 105 17.58 -14.72 -8.84
C GLY A 105 17.84 -15.11 -7.38
N PRO A 106 16.90 -14.81 -6.46
CA PRO A 106 16.99 -15.21 -5.05
C PRO A 106 16.80 -16.73 -4.89
N GLN A 107 17.18 -17.26 -3.73
CA GLN A 107 16.88 -18.64 -3.33
C GLN A 107 15.48 -18.77 -2.71
N ALA A 108 14.97 -17.69 -2.13
CA ALA A 108 13.66 -17.64 -1.48
C ALA A 108 12.93 -16.32 -1.77
N ILE A 109 11.61 -16.41 -1.89
CA ILE A 109 10.70 -15.27 -2.02
C ILE A 109 9.62 -15.41 -0.96
N HIS A 110 9.41 -14.33 -0.19
CA HIS A 110 8.32 -14.19 0.74
C HIS A 110 7.36 -13.09 0.26
N LEU A 111 6.08 -13.42 0.14
CA LEU A 111 5.03 -12.46 -0.17
C LEU A 111 4.26 -12.15 1.11
N VAL A 112 4.11 -10.87 1.43
CA VAL A 112 3.35 -10.40 2.59
C VAL A 112 2.20 -9.54 2.09
N ASP A 113 0.97 -9.89 2.45
CA ASP A 113 -0.22 -9.10 2.10
C ASP A 113 -1.35 -9.34 3.12
N LEU A 114 -2.30 -8.42 3.21
CA LEU A 114 -3.51 -8.61 4.02
C LEU A 114 -4.58 -9.39 3.25
N SER A 115 -4.50 -9.43 1.92
CA SER A 115 -5.50 -10.09 1.06
C SER A 115 -5.04 -11.50 0.68
N ALA A 116 -5.71 -12.53 1.21
CA ALA A 116 -5.50 -13.92 0.80
C ALA A 116 -5.69 -14.10 -0.72
N ALA A 117 -6.65 -13.40 -1.32
CA ALA A 117 -6.90 -13.43 -2.75
C ALA A 117 -5.71 -12.87 -3.57
N ALA A 118 -5.10 -11.78 -3.09
CA ALA A 118 -3.90 -11.22 -3.72
C ALA A 118 -2.71 -12.20 -3.64
N LEU A 119 -2.47 -12.80 -2.47
CA LEU A 119 -1.42 -13.81 -2.28
C LEU A 119 -1.61 -15.04 -3.21
N GLU A 120 -2.85 -15.48 -3.40
CA GLU A 120 -3.17 -16.58 -4.32
C GLU A 120 -2.87 -16.19 -5.79
N LEU A 121 -3.25 -14.99 -6.21
CA LEU A 121 -2.96 -14.48 -7.56
C LEU A 121 -1.45 -14.38 -7.81
N ALA A 122 -0.71 -13.78 -6.89
CA ALA A 122 0.74 -13.65 -6.97
C ALA A 122 1.44 -15.02 -7.01
N SER A 123 0.98 -15.97 -6.19
CA SER A 123 1.53 -17.33 -6.17
C SER A 123 1.33 -18.05 -7.49
N ARG A 124 0.13 -17.94 -8.09
CA ARG A 124 -0.15 -18.51 -9.42
C ARG A 124 0.68 -17.86 -10.52
N LEU A 125 0.89 -16.54 -10.45
CA LEU A 125 1.69 -15.81 -11.41
C LEU A 125 3.16 -16.23 -11.35
N LEU A 126 3.71 -16.42 -10.15
CA LEU A 126 5.11 -16.79 -9.94
C LEU A 126 5.39 -18.29 -10.06
N ALA A 127 4.36 -19.15 -9.97
CA ALA A 127 4.49 -20.61 -10.04
C ALA A 127 5.32 -21.16 -11.22
N PRO A 128 5.33 -20.54 -12.43
CA PRO A 128 6.18 -20.98 -13.53
C PRO A 128 7.69 -20.79 -13.29
N LEU A 129 8.10 -20.02 -12.28
CA LEU A 129 9.49 -19.81 -11.89
C LEU A 129 9.88 -20.87 -10.83
N ASP A 130 10.69 -21.86 -11.21
CA ASP A 130 10.99 -23.05 -10.39
C ASP A 130 12.33 -22.99 -9.63
N HIS A 131 13.00 -21.84 -9.65
CA HIS A 131 14.36 -21.68 -9.11
C HIS A 131 14.41 -21.10 -7.68
N PHE A 132 13.27 -20.82 -7.05
CA PHE A 132 13.18 -20.30 -5.67
C PHE A 132 12.09 -21.00 -4.86
N ARG A 133 12.22 -20.96 -3.53
CA ARG A 133 11.13 -21.33 -2.61
C ARG A 133 10.20 -20.14 -2.40
N LEU A 134 8.90 -20.32 -2.64
CA LEU A 134 7.88 -19.31 -2.41
C LEU A 134 7.12 -19.57 -1.11
N THR A 135 7.01 -18.55 -0.25
CA THR A 135 6.22 -18.59 0.99
C THR A 135 5.31 -17.36 1.05
N THR A 136 4.05 -17.54 1.44
CA THR A 136 3.08 -16.43 1.59
C THR A 136 2.74 -16.19 3.05
N HIS A 137 2.56 -14.93 3.43
CA HIS A 137 2.19 -14.49 4.77
C HIS A 137 0.96 -13.59 4.68
N GLU A 138 -0.20 -14.08 5.12
CA GLU A 138 -1.41 -13.26 5.27
C GLU A 138 -1.31 -12.45 6.57
N ALA A 139 -0.60 -11.33 6.51
CA ALA A 139 -0.23 -10.57 7.68
C ALA A 139 0.03 -9.08 7.37
N PRO A 140 -0.06 -8.21 8.39
CA PRO A 140 0.49 -6.87 8.37
C PRO A 140 1.99 -6.89 8.03
N PHE A 141 2.48 -5.79 7.46
CA PHE A 141 3.85 -5.71 6.93
C PHE A 141 4.92 -6.08 7.96
N GLU A 142 4.78 -5.59 9.19
CA GLU A 142 5.77 -5.80 10.26
C GLU A 142 5.81 -7.25 10.72
N THR A 143 4.63 -7.87 10.90
CA THR A 143 4.51 -9.28 11.27
C THR A 143 5.03 -10.18 10.17
N GLY A 144 4.60 -9.97 8.92
CA GLY A 144 5.06 -10.78 7.79
C GLY A 144 6.54 -10.60 7.49
N LEU A 145 7.10 -9.39 7.67
CA LEU A 145 8.55 -9.18 7.57
C LEU A 145 9.30 -9.93 8.65
N HIS A 146 8.86 -9.84 9.91
CA HIS A 146 9.48 -10.54 11.03
C HIS A 146 9.48 -12.07 10.80
N ASP A 147 8.34 -12.63 10.40
CA ASP A 147 8.19 -14.05 10.12
C ASP A 147 9.05 -14.50 8.93
N ALA A 148 9.11 -13.69 7.86
CA ALA A 148 10.00 -13.96 6.73
C ALA A 148 11.47 -13.98 7.19
N VAL A 149 11.90 -12.97 7.95
CA VAL A 149 13.28 -12.83 8.42
C VAL A 149 13.72 -13.96 9.35
N GLY A 150 12.81 -14.46 10.18
CA GLY A 150 13.06 -15.60 11.05
C GLY A 150 13.45 -16.90 10.32
N THR A 151 13.16 -17.01 9.02
CA THR A 151 13.42 -18.22 8.22
C THR A 151 14.74 -18.17 7.43
N PHE A 152 15.52 -17.09 7.55
CA PHE A 152 16.71 -16.87 6.72
C PHE A 152 17.86 -17.81 7.07
N SER A 153 18.28 -18.62 6.09
CA SER A 153 19.54 -19.39 6.17
C SER A 153 20.76 -18.48 5.98
N SER A 154 21.86 -18.82 6.65
CA SER A 154 23.13 -18.08 6.56
C SER A 154 23.72 -18.16 5.14
N GLY A 155 23.67 -17.06 4.38
CA GLY A 155 24.38 -16.92 3.11
C GLY A 155 23.71 -15.99 2.12
N GLY A 156 24.10 -14.72 2.11
CA GLY A 156 23.63 -13.68 1.20
C GLY A 156 22.74 -12.62 1.85
N HIS A 157 22.35 -11.62 1.07
CA HIS A 157 21.59 -10.44 1.49
C HIS A 157 20.09 -10.62 1.26
N VAL A 158 19.31 -9.83 2.00
CA VAL A 158 17.86 -9.74 1.87
C VAL A 158 17.52 -8.46 1.13
N LEU A 159 16.63 -8.56 0.14
CA LEU A 159 16.02 -7.40 -0.51
C LEU A 159 14.55 -7.31 -0.12
N VAL A 160 14.21 -6.33 0.71
CA VAL A 160 12.82 -5.97 0.99
C VAL A 160 12.31 -5.06 -0.13
N LEU A 161 11.15 -5.39 -0.69
CA LEU A 161 10.45 -4.57 -1.66
C LEU A 161 9.26 -3.92 -0.98
N PHE A 162 9.18 -2.60 -1.03
CA PHE A 162 7.99 -1.86 -0.61
C PHE A 162 7.57 -0.91 -1.74
N LEU A 163 6.71 -1.43 -2.60
CA LEU A 163 6.42 -0.88 -3.92
C LEU A 163 5.01 -0.26 -3.98
N GLY A 164 4.65 0.34 -5.11
CA GLY A 164 3.32 0.89 -5.40
C GLY A 164 3.01 2.20 -4.70
N SER A 165 4.00 2.87 -4.12
CA SER A 165 3.78 4.02 -3.24
C SER A 165 2.89 3.71 -2.03
N ASN A 166 2.88 2.46 -1.55
CA ASN A 166 2.18 2.09 -0.31
C ASN A 166 2.66 2.91 0.90
N ILE A 167 3.93 3.35 0.90
CA ILE A 167 4.47 4.28 1.92
C ILE A 167 3.68 5.60 2.00
N GLY A 168 3.04 6.00 0.90
CA GLY A 168 2.17 7.17 0.84
C GLY A 168 0.85 7.00 1.60
N ASN A 169 0.50 5.81 2.07
CA ASN A 169 -0.71 5.61 2.87
C ASN A 169 -0.51 5.93 4.36
N PHE A 170 0.73 6.24 4.75
CA PHE A 170 1.11 6.53 6.12
C PHE A 170 1.39 8.04 6.26
N ASP A 171 0.86 8.64 7.32
CA ASP A 171 1.26 10.00 7.67
C ASP A 171 2.76 10.10 8.02
N PRO A 172 3.36 11.30 8.05
CA PRO A 172 4.80 11.43 8.20
C PRO A 172 5.39 10.76 9.46
N PRO A 173 4.78 10.87 10.66
CA PRO A 173 5.19 10.07 11.82
C PRO A 173 5.14 8.56 11.59
N ALA A 174 4.02 8.04 11.06
CA ALA A 174 3.81 6.61 10.83
C ALA A 174 4.77 6.05 9.77
N CYS A 175 4.98 6.80 8.68
CA CYS A 175 5.96 6.50 7.63
C CYS A 175 7.37 6.35 8.22
N ASN A 176 7.80 7.29 9.07
CA ASN A 176 9.11 7.21 9.72
C ASN A 176 9.20 6.02 10.70
N ALA A 177 8.11 5.70 11.41
CA ALA A 177 8.07 4.55 12.31
C ALA A 177 8.19 3.23 11.53
N LEU A 178 7.46 3.09 10.42
CA LEU A 178 7.51 1.93 9.54
C LEU A 178 8.92 1.72 8.96
N LEU A 179 9.55 2.77 8.43
CA LEU A 179 10.91 2.67 7.89
C LEU A 179 11.93 2.23 8.96
N ARG A 180 11.84 2.76 10.19
CA ARG A 180 12.69 2.32 11.30
C ARG A 180 12.40 0.88 11.71
N ARG A 181 11.14 0.45 11.66
CA ARG A 181 10.76 -0.93 11.95
C ARG A 181 11.32 -1.89 10.91
N ILE A 182 11.17 -1.58 9.63
CA ILE A 182 11.79 -2.35 8.54
C ILE A 182 13.30 -2.40 8.76
N ARG A 183 13.95 -1.26 9.03
CA ARG A 183 15.38 -1.23 9.35
C ARG A 183 15.73 -2.19 10.49
N SER A 184 14.97 -2.21 11.58
CA SER A 184 15.31 -3.03 12.76
C SER A 184 15.30 -4.55 12.51
N GLU A 185 14.60 -5.02 11.48
CA GLU A 185 14.56 -6.45 11.11
C GLU A 185 15.72 -6.83 10.15
N LEU A 186 16.43 -5.84 9.59
CA LEU A 186 17.48 -6.05 8.58
C LEU A 186 18.89 -6.04 9.18
N ARG A 187 19.80 -6.80 8.57
CA ARG A 187 21.23 -6.80 8.89
C ARG A 187 21.97 -5.78 8.03
N ALA A 188 23.19 -5.41 8.44
CA ALA A 188 24.05 -4.60 7.60
C ALA A 188 24.29 -5.29 6.24
N GLY A 189 24.12 -4.53 5.16
CA GLY A 189 24.22 -5.04 3.78
C GLY A 189 22.90 -5.57 3.18
N ASP A 190 21.87 -5.82 3.99
CA ASP A 190 20.52 -6.03 3.46
C ASP A 190 19.99 -4.72 2.86
N ALA A 191 19.00 -4.81 1.98
CA ALA A 191 18.52 -3.66 1.22
C ALA A 191 16.99 -3.51 1.24
N LEU A 192 16.55 -2.26 1.07
CA LEU A 192 15.17 -1.88 0.84
C LEU A 192 15.07 -1.21 -0.53
N LEU A 193 14.18 -1.70 -1.38
CA LEU A 193 13.73 -1.04 -2.60
C LEU A 193 12.36 -0.40 -2.34
N LEU A 194 12.35 0.93 -2.27
CA LEU A 194 11.16 1.73 -2.00
C LEU A 194 10.63 2.38 -3.27
N GLY A 195 9.39 2.10 -3.64
CA GLY A 195 8.65 2.81 -4.68
C GLY A 195 7.79 3.92 -4.06
N ALA A 196 7.90 5.14 -4.56
CA ALA A 196 7.15 6.29 -4.03
C ALA A 196 6.68 7.23 -5.15
N ASP A 197 5.41 7.62 -5.05
CA ASP A 197 4.81 8.54 -5.99
C ASP A 197 5.21 9.98 -5.68
N LEU A 198 5.67 10.72 -6.69
CA LEU A 198 6.17 12.07 -6.49
C LEU A 198 5.10 13.14 -6.72
N VAL A 199 5.36 14.33 -6.20
CA VAL A 199 4.53 15.50 -6.47
C VAL A 199 4.49 15.82 -7.97
N LYS A 200 3.28 15.92 -8.50
CA LYS A 200 2.98 16.17 -9.92
C LYS A 200 1.86 17.22 -10.04
N PRO A 201 1.56 17.73 -11.25
CA PRO A 201 0.51 18.72 -11.43
C PRO A 201 -0.82 18.25 -10.81
N GLU A 202 -1.51 19.14 -10.11
CA GLU A 202 -2.74 18.83 -9.37
C GLU A 202 -3.81 18.18 -10.26
N ALA A 203 -3.97 18.63 -11.50
CA ALA A 203 -4.91 18.03 -12.45
C ALA A 203 -4.63 16.54 -12.70
N ALA A 204 -3.37 16.12 -12.72
CA ALA A 204 -2.99 14.72 -12.88
C ALA A 204 -3.28 13.92 -11.61
N LEU A 205 -3.04 14.51 -10.43
CA LEU A 205 -3.41 13.89 -9.15
C LEU A 205 -4.93 13.72 -9.04
N HIS A 206 -5.70 14.75 -9.38
CA HIS A 206 -7.15 14.69 -9.37
C HIS A 206 -7.66 13.57 -10.29
N LEU A 207 -7.23 13.52 -11.55
CA LEU A 207 -7.68 12.50 -12.49
C LEU A 207 -7.26 11.06 -12.09
N ALA A 208 -6.15 10.91 -11.37
CA ALA A 208 -5.72 9.60 -10.89
C ALA A 208 -6.62 9.06 -9.76
N TYR A 209 -7.26 9.93 -8.96
CA TYR A 209 -8.06 9.53 -7.80
C TYR A 209 -9.57 9.80 -7.96
N ASP A 210 -9.98 10.61 -8.93
CA ASP A 210 -11.36 10.86 -9.31
C ASP A 210 -11.50 10.69 -10.84
N ASP A 211 -11.31 9.43 -11.27
CA ASP A 211 -11.36 9.09 -12.68
C ASP A 211 -12.78 9.27 -13.26
N PRO A 212 -12.91 9.71 -14.53
CA PRO A 212 -14.21 9.98 -15.14
C PRO A 212 -15.06 8.72 -15.39
N LEU A 213 -14.50 7.52 -15.25
CA LEU A 213 -15.26 6.26 -15.31
C LEU A 213 -15.92 5.92 -13.97
N GLY A 214 -15.56 6.63 -12.89
CA GLY A 214 -16.11 6.45 -11.56
C GLY A 214 -15.64 5.18 -10.85
N VAL A 215 -14.56 4.54 -11.32
CA VAL A 215 -14.05 3.28 -10.76
C VAL A 215 -13.47 3.52 -9.37
N THR A 216 -12.67 4.58 -9.19
CA THR A 216 -12.10 4.96 -7.88
C THR A 216 -13.19 5.40 -6.90
N GLY A 217 -14.23 6.08 -7.39
CA GLY A 217 -15.41 6.37 -6.60
C GLY A 217 -16.16 5.11 -6.14
N ALA A 218 -16.26 4.09 -7.00
CA ALA A 218 -16.85 2.80 -6.65
C ALA A 218 -16.00 2.04 -5.63
N PHE A 219 -14.67 2.04 -5.79
CA PHE A 219 -13.71 1.52 -4.83
C PHE A 219 -13.88 2.19 -3.46
N ASN A 220 -13.99 3.52 -3.41
CA ASN A 220 -14.19 4.24 -2.16
C ASN A 220 -15.51 3.83 -1.46
N ARG A 221 -16.61 3.80 -2.23
CA ARG A 221 -17.95 3.44 -1.71
C ARG A 221 -18.05 1.98 -1.28
N ASN A 222 -17.25 1.08 -1.84
CA ASN A 222 -17.23 -0.33 -1.46
C ASN A 222 -16.97 -0.51 0.05
N LEU A 223 -16.24 0.42 0.68
CA LEU A 223 -16.01 0.39 2.12
C LEU A 223 -17.33 0.41 2.92
N LEU A 224 -18.31 1.21 2.49
CA LEU A 224 -19.64 1.24 3.11
C LEU A 224 -20.45 -0.02 2.80
N VAL A 225 -20.30 -0.59 1.60
CA VAL A 225 -20.90 -1.88 1.23
C VAL A 225 -20.39 -2.99 2.15
N ARG A 226 -19.09 -3.01 2.42
CA ARG A 226 -18.46 -3.94 3.36
C ARG A 226 -19.01 -3.78 4.78
N VAL A 227 -19.09 -2.55 5.29
CA VAL A 227 -19.68 -2.29 6.63
C VAL A 227 -21.14 -2.76 6.69
N ASN A 228 -21.94 -2.51 5.65
CA ASN A 228 -23.31 -3.00 5.57
C ASN A 228 -23.37 -4.53 5.64
N ARG A 229 -22.58 -5.20 4.79
CA ARG A 229 -22.56 -6.67 4.65
C ARG A 229 -22.09 -7.38 5.92
N GLU A 230 -20.96 -6.95 6.49
CA GLU A 230 -20.29 -7.69 7.57
C GLU A 230 -20.78 -7.28 8.96
N LEU A 231 -21.17 -6.02 9.12
CA LEU A 231 -21.54 -5.44 10.41
C LEU A 231 -23.02 -5.01 10.49
N GLY A 232 -23.84 -5.31 9.48
CA GLY A 232 -25.26 -4.93 9.50
C GLY A 232 -25.46 -3.42 9.57
N GLY A 233 -24.63 -2.67 8.83
CA GLY A 233 -24.83 -1.26 8.55
C GLY A 233 -26.02 -1.00 7.61
N ASN A 234 -26.53 0.23 7.62
CA ASN A 234 -27.63 0.69 6.76
C ASN A 234 -27.22 1.86 5.84
N PHE A 235 -25.94 2.01 5.51
CA PHE A 235 -25.48 3.06 4.60
C PHE A 235 -26.21 2.97 3.25
N VAL A 236 -26.88 4.05 2.82
CA VAL A 236 -27.50 4.13 1.50
C VAL A 236 -26.44 4.61 0.50
N ILE A 237 -25.82 3.67 -0.21
CA ILE A 237 -24.55 3.90 -0.93
C ILE A 237 -24.61 5.03 -1.97
N ASP A 238 -25.74 5.22 -2.67
CA ASP A 238 -25.91 6.27 -3.68
C ASP A 238 -26.08 7.68 -3.08
N GLN A 239 -26.26 7.78 -1.77
CA GLN A 239 -26.26 9.04 -1.00
C GLN A 239 -24.84 9.49 -0.60
N TYR A 240 -23.79 8.76 -0.99
CA TYR A 240 -22.41 9.14 -0.71
C TYR A 240 -21.65 9.49 -1.99
N ALA A 241 -21.34 10.77 -2.19
CA ALA A 241 -20.48 11.21 -3.27
C ALA A 241 -19.01 10.92 -2.94
N HIS A 242 -18.23 10.50 -3.92
CA HIS A 242 -16.78 10.42 -3.79
C HIS A 242 -16.18 11.81 -4.01
N LEU A 243 -15.16 12.17 -3.23
CA LEU A 243 -14.41 13.40 -3.34
C LEU A 243 -12.93 13.11 -3.08
N ALA A 244 -12.03 13.58 -3.95
CA ALA A 244 -10.60 13.36 -3.82
C ALA A 244 -9.77 14.65 -3.88
N PRO A 245 -9.78 15.50 -2.83
CA PRO A 245 -9.08 16.78 -2.89
C PRO A 245 -7.56 16.60 -2.77
N TRP A 246 -6.81 17.44 -3.47
CA TRP A 246 -5.38 17.61 -3.25
C TRP A 246 -5.14 18.58 -2.09
N ASN A 247 -4.52 18.10 -1.02
CA ASN A 247 -4.09 18.94 0.11
C ASN A 247 -2.63 19.33 -0.10
N GLN A 248 -2.41 20.50 -0.71
CA GLN A 248 -1.07 21.01 -1.01
C GLN A 248 -0.19 21.19 0.23
N ALA A 249 -0.77 21.64 1.35
CA ALA A 249 0.00 21.91 2.59
C ALA A 249 0.52 20.61 3.23
N ALA A 250 -0.26 19.53 3.16
CA ALA A 250 0.14 18.22 3.65
C ALA A 250 0.82 17.33 2.59
N SER A 251 0.88 17.80 1.33
CA SER A 251 1.38 17.05 0.17
C SER A 251 0.72 15.66 0.02
N ARG A 252 -0.63 15.61 0.06
CA ARG A 252 -1.39 14.36 -0.11
C ARG A 252 -2.67 14.55 -0.89
N VAL A 253 -3.07 13.52 -1.63
CA VAL A 253 -4.47 13.36 -2.04
C VAL A 253 -5.22 12.75 -0.87
N GLU A 254 -6.40 13.25 -0.58
CA GLU A 254 -7.31 12.64 0.39
C GLU A 254 -8.46 11.95 -0.37
N MET A 255 -9.07 10.92 0.19
CA MET A 255 -10.32 10.38 -0.31
C MET A 255 -11.40 10.51 0.75
N HIS A 256 -12.56 11.00 0.33
CA HIS A 256 -13.70 11.26 1.20
C HIS A 256 -14.98 10.68 0.59
N LEU A 257 -15.91 10.31 1.47
CA LEU A 257 -17.30 10.02 1.14
C LEU A 257 -18.19 11.10 1.75
N VAL A 258 -18.84 11.89 0.89
CA VAL A 258 -19.65 13.05 1.27
C VAL A 258 -21.13 12.67 1.29
N ALA A 259 -21.81 12.84 2.42
CA ALA A 259 -23.24 12.63 2.51
C ALA A 259 -23.99 13.67 1.63
N ARG A 260 -24.84 13.22 0.72
CA ARG A 260 -25.63 14.09 -0.18
C ARG A 260 -26.86 14.68 0.48
N SER A 261 -27.35 14.04 1.53
CA SER A 261 -28.51 14.42 2.32
C SER A 261 -28.28 13.98 3.77
N ASP A 262 -29.11 14.45 4.70
CA ASP A 262 -29.03 14.00 6.09
C ASP A 262 -29.24 12.48 6.16
N GLN A 263 -28.34 11.78 6.84
CA GLN A 263 -28.35 10.32 6.98
C GLN A 263 -28.48 9.93 8.45
N GLN A 264 -29.27 8.89 8.72
CA GLN A 264 -29.33 8.21 10.03
C GLN A 264 -28.69 6.83 9.89
N ILE A 265 -27.48 6.69 10.43
CA ILE A 265 -26.67 5.50 10.27
C ILE A 265 -26.73 4.67 11.54
N ARG A 266 -27.04 3.37 11.39
CA ARG A 266 -26.93 2.35 12.42
C ARG A 266 -26.03 1.24 11.90
N VAL A 267 -25.02 0.86 12.68
CA VAL A 267 -24.13 -0.28 12.38
C VAL A 267 -24.25 -1.27 13.53
N ALA A 268 -25.13 -2.27 13.36
CA ALA A 268 -25.54 -3.17 14.46
C ALA A 268 -24.36 -3.95 15.06
N GLY A 269 -23.47 -4.49 14.21
CA GLY A 269 -22.30 -5.26 14.62
C GLY A 269 -21.23 -4.44 15.34
N ALA A 270 -21.20 -3.12 15.12
CA ALA A 270 -20.31 -2.20 15.83
C ALA A 270 -20.96 -1.58 17.09
N GLY A 271 -22.29 -1.72 17.23
CA GLY A 271 -23.06 -1.19 18.36
C GLY A 271 -23.16 0.34 18.36
N ILE A 272 -23.21 0.97 17.18
CA ILE A 272 -23.27 2.42 17.03
C ILE A 272 -24.49 2.88 16.24
N GLU A 273 -24.94 4.08 16.55
CA GLU A 273 -25.94 4.84 15.81
C GLU A 273 -25.55 6.31 15.83
N PHE A 274 -25.62 6.98 14.69
CA PHE A 274 -25.26 8.38 14.56
C PHE A 274 -25.92 9.04 13.34
N ALA A 275 -26.08 10.37 13.42
CA ALA A 275 -26.50 11.19 12.31
C ALA A 275 -25.29 11.76 11.54
N MET A 276 -25.44 11.89 10.23
CA MET A 276 -24.59 12.74 9.40
C MET A 276 -25.45 13.80 8.73
N GLU A 277 -24.99 15.04 8.71
CA GLU A 277 -25.64 16.14 7.99
C GLU A 277 -25.25 16.10 6.51
N ALA A 278 -26.09 16.65 5.64
CA ALA A 278 -25.74 16.86 4.24
C ALA A 278 -24.43 17.66 4.12
N GLY A 279 -23.48 17.17 3.32
CA GLY A 279 -22.15 17.74 3.15
C GLY A 279 -21.10 17.22 4.13
N GLU A 280 -21.48 16.50 5.19
CA GLU A 280 -20.52 15.89 6.10
C GLU A 280 -19.74 14.75 5.40
N THR A 281 -18.44 14.63 5.71
CA THR A 281 -17.55 13.66 5.08
C THR A 281 -17.09 12.55 6.02
N ILE A 282 -16.84 11.38 5.44
CA ILE A 282 -16.03 10.30 6.04
C ILE A 282 -14.71 10.28 5.27
N TRP A 283 -13.60 10.54 5.95
CA TRP A 283 -12.27 10.42 5.37
C TRP A 283 -11.86 8.95 5.31
N THR A 284 -11.56 8.44 4.12
CA THR A 284 -11.29 7.02 3.88
C THR A 284 -9.84 6.70 3.51
N GLU A 285 -9.10 7.64 2.93
CA GLU A 285 -7.69 7.43 2.57
C GLU A 285 -6.88 8.72 2.54
N SER A 286 -5.58 8.60 2.82
CA SER A 286 -4.57 9.59 2.46
C SER A 286 -3.54 8.93 1.54
N SER A 287 -3.18 9.61 0.45
CA SER A 287 -2.06 9.22 -0.40
C SER A 287 -1.06 10.37 -0.51
N TYR A 288 -0.06 10.36 0.37
CA TYR A 288 1.05 11.31 0.40
C TYR A 288 1.93 11.17 -0.86
N LYS A 289 2.34 12.32 -1.38
CA LYS A 289 3.22 12.47 -2.54
C LYS A 289 4.50 13.16 -2.09
N PHE A 290 5.62 12.68 -2.59
CA PHE A 290 6.92 13.04 -2.05
C PHE A 290 7.72 13.90 -3.02
N GLN A 291 8.70 14.63 -2.48
CA GLN A 291 9.84 15.07 -3.29
C GLN A 291 10.90 13.97 -3.34
N ALA A 292 11.66 13.89 -4.43
CA ALA A 292 12.64 12.82 -4.62
C ALA A 292 13.75 12.84 -3.55
N ASP A 293 14.22 14.02 -3.19
CA ASP A 293 15.23 14.26 -2.15
C ASP A 293 14.69 14.01 -0.73
N GLU A 294 13.40 14.23 -0.51
CA GLU A 294 12.73 13.93 0.76
C GLU A 294 12.73 12.43 1.06
N ILE A 295 12.49 11.59 0.05
CA ILE A 295 12.53 10.13 0.19
C ILE A 295 13.91 9.67 0.67
N VAL A 296 14.97 10.16 0.03
CA VAL A 296 16.36 9.85 0.40
C VAL A 296 16.65 10.25 1.85
N ARG A 297 16.32 11.48 2.24
CA ARG A 297 16.50 11.94 3.63
C ARG A 297 15.73 11.10 4.65
N ARG A 298 14.50 10.68 4.34
CA ARG A 298 13.70 9.84 5.25
C ARG A 298 14.31 8.46 5.44
N LEU A 299 14.82 7.86 4.37
CA LEU A 299 15.55 6.60 4.44
C LEU A 299 16.82 6.74 5.27
N GLU A 300 17.61 7.78 5.02
CA GLU A 300 18.86 8.03 5.75
C GLU A 300 18.65 8.26 7.25
N THR A 301 17.65 9.08 7.62
CA THR A 301 17.28 9.30 9.02
C THR A 301 16.64 8.08 9.70
N SER A 302 16.27 7.05 8.93
CA SER A 302 15.74 5.78 9.41
C SER A 302 16.80 4.68 9.51
N GLY A 303 18.09 5.01 9.29
CA GLY A 303 19.21 4.07 9.43
C GLY A 303 19.57 3.33 8.14
N PHE A 304 19.16 3.84 6.99
CA PHE A 304 19.61 3.35 5.69
C PHE A 304 20.65 4.27 5.06
N ARG A 305 21.32 3.79 4.01
CA ARG A 305 22.11 4.61 3.09
C ARG A 305 21.56 4.42 1.69
N ALA A 306 21.08 5.50 1.06
CA ALA A 306 20.62 5.44 -0.32
C ALA A 306 21.80 5.05 -1.23
N SER A 307 21.66 3.96 -1.96
CA SER A 307 22.67 3.49 -2.91
C SER A 307 22.30 3.85 -4.34
N GLY A 308 21.01 4.02 -4.66
CA GLY A 308 20.53 4.51 -5.95
C GLY A 308 19.10 5.04 -5.92
N GLN A 309 18.79 5.98 -6.81
CA GLN A 309 17.44 6.46 -7.05
C GLN A 309 17.23 6.63 -8.55
N TRP A 310 16.14 6.07 -9.06
CA TRP A 310 15.72 6.19 -10.45
C TRP A 310 14.34 6.83 -10.51
N ILE A 311 14.16 7.79 -11.40
CA ILE A 311 12.94 8.58 -11.50
C ILE A 311 12.36 8.40 -12.90
N ASP A 312 11.08 8.08 -12.95
CA ASP A 312 10.30 8.18 -14.17
C ASP A 312 9.87 9.64 -14.35
N GLU A 313 10.57 10.37 -15.22
CA GLU A 313 10.33 11.80 -15.44
C GLU A 313 8.95 12.10 -16.03
N ARG A 314 8.34 11.13 -16.73
CA ARG A 314 7.05 11.30 -17.39
C ARG A 314 5.91 11.34 -16.38
N ASP A 315 5.83 10.33 -15.52
CA ASP A 315 4.73 10.14 -14.58
C ASP A 315 5.09 10.55 -13.15
N ARG A 316 6.35 10.95 -12.93
CA ARG A 316 6.93 11.39 -11.65
C ARG A 316 6.76 10.36 -10.56
N PHE A 317 7.50 9.27 -10.70
CA PHE A 317 7.58 8.18 -9.72
C PHE A 317 9.05 7.87 -9.43
N ALA A 318 9.40 7.62 -8.18
CA ALA A 318 10.75 7.28 -7.78
C ALA A 318 10.85 5.84 -7.30
N LEU A 319 11.92 5.16 -7.70
CA LEU A 319 12.37 3.90 -7.14
C LEU A 319 13.71 4.15 -6.45
N THR A 320 13.78 3.94 -5.13
CA THR A 320 14.98 4.21 -4.33
C THR A 320 15.48 2.92 -3.70
N LEU A 321 16.70 2.52 -4.04
CA LEU A 321 17.40 1.40 -3.41
C LEU A 321 18.28 1.93 -2.28
N SER A 322 18.13 1.36 -1.09
CA SER A 322 18.93 1.73 0.08
C SER A 322 19.43 0.52 0.83
N GLU A 323 20.64 0.62 1.35
CA GLU A 323 21.30 -0.41 2.16
C GLU A 323 21.08 -0.13 3.65
N ALA A 324 20.81 -1.16 4.44
CA ALA A 324 20.70 -1.07 5.89
C ALA A 324 22.09 -0.89 6.52
N LEU A 325 22.25 0.14 7.38
CA LEU A 325 23.52 0.52 8.04
C LEU A 325 23.73 -0.12 9.41
#